data_AF-A0AA36DY03-F1
#
_entry.id   AF-A0AA36DY03-F1
#
_cell.length_a   1.000
_cell.length_b   1.000
_cell.length_c   1.000
_cell.angle_alpha   90.00
_cell.angle_beta   90.00
_cell.angle_gamma   90.00
#
_symmetry.space_group_name_H-M   'P 1'
#
loop_
_entity.id
_entity.type
_entity.pdbx_description
1 polymer ?
#
loop_
_entity_poly.entity_id
_entity_poly.type
_entity_poly.pdbx_seq_one_letter_code
_entity_poly.pdbx_strand_id
1 'polypeptide(L)'
;MGEGRVCFSREAKLEFLKQKRLQRMQTGTLHNDTAYVTNLMSRSSGDALRDPASCGVRSFRNPDVYAKSGSGLNERDTMSKQKIDKFATTDLDWTDNMPECPVYFPSKEEFEDPLAFLQKIAPEASKYGICKIVSPLSASVPAGMVLMKEKAGFRFTTRVQPLRLAEWNTDDKVTFFLSGRNYTFRDFEKMANKVFTRRYYSAGCLPTTYLEKEFWQEIASGKTESVEYACDVDGSAFSSSPSDQLGNSKWNLKKVARLSRSILRLLETTIPGVTEPMLYIGMLFSMFAWHVEDHYLYSINYHHCGAAKTWYGVPGHAAVDFEKIVREKFTKLFKSPVNTSSPSPEHITQDLVMVLIVVRL
;
A
#
# COMPACT_ATOMS: atom_id res chain seq x y z
N MET A 1 -30.72 8.94 43.95
CA MET A 1 -29.86 7.99 43.22
C MET A 1 -30.17 8.15 41.74
N GLY A 2 -29.21 8.65 40.96
CA GLY A 2 -29.33 8.77 39.51
C GLY A 2 -27.92 8.80 38.93
N GLU A 3 -27.38 7.63 38.60
CA GLU A 3 -26.08 7.51 37.95
C GLU A 3 -26.23 7.87 36.46
N GLY A 4 -25.67 9.03 36.08
CA GLY A 4 -25.55 9.45 34.70
C GLY A 4 -24.49 8.62 33.98
N ARG A 5 -24.86 7.99 32.85
CA ARG A 5 -23.90 7.37 31.93
C ARG A 5 -23.04 8.47 31.30
N VAL A 6 -21.74 8.46 31.60
CA VAL A 6 -20.74 9.33 30.99
C VAL A 6 -20.61 8.95 29.50
N CYS A 7 -21.07 9.84 28.62
CA CYS A 7 -20.85 9.76 27.19
C CYS A 7 -19.43 10.27 26.88
N PHE A 8 -18.51 9.37 26.55
CA PHE A 8 -17.17 9.76 26.10
C PHE A 8 -17.24 10.32 24.67
N SER A 9 -16.69 11.52 24.46
CA SER A 9 -16.54 12.10 23.12
C SER A 9 -15.69 11.20 22.22
N ARG A 10 -15.87 11.31 20.89
CA ARG A 10 -15.11 10.52 19.89
C ARG A 10 -13.59 10.66 20.06
N GLU A 11 -13.11 11.81 20.50
CA GLU A 11 -11.70 12.09 20.81
C GLU A 11 -11.20 11.29 22.01
N ALA A 12 -12.00 11.18 23.07
CA ALA A 12 -11.63 10.43 24.27
C ALA A 12 -11.54 8.91 24.02
N LYS A 13 -12.34 8.37 23.08
CA LYS A 13 -12.21 6.97 22.66
C LYS A 13 -10.93 6.69 21.87
N LEU A 14 -10.46 7.66 21.08
CA LEU A 14 -9.24 7.52 20.30
C LEU A 14 -7.98 7.65 21.18
N GLU A 15 -7.98 8.62 22.10
CA GLU A 15 -6.99 8.75 23.19
C GLU A 15 -6.89 7.46 24.02
N PHE A 16 -8.03 6.90 24.41
CA PHE A 16 -8.09 5.63 25.12
C PHE A 16 -7.48 4.46 24.33
N LEU A 17 -7.70 4.39 23.02
CA LEU A 17 -7.10 3.36 22.15
C LEU A 17 -5.59 3.55 21.98
N LYS A 18 -5.11 4.80 21.88
CA LYS A 18 -3.67 5.13 21.86
C LYS A 18 -3.00 4.72 23.17
N GLN A 19 -3.60 5.04 24.32
CA GLN A 19 -3.10 4.65 25.64
C GLN A 19 -3.11 3.14 25.84
N LYS A 20 -4.15 2.44 25.37
CA LYS A 20 -4.24 0.97 25.46
C LYS A 20 -3.19 0.27 24.57
N ARG A 21 -2.81 0.88 23.44
CA ARG A 21 -1.69 0.42 22.60
C ARG A 21 -0.35 0.60 23.33
N LEU A 22 -0.14 1.73 23.99
CA LEU A 22 1.06 2.02 24.76
C LEU A 22 1.23 1.06 25.97
N GLN A 23 0.13 0.75 26.68
CA GLN A 23 0.15 -0.19 27.80
C GLN A 23 0.45 -1.64 27.38
N ARG A 24 -0.02 -2.07 26.20
CA ARG A 24 0.31 -3.40 25.64
C ARG A 24 1.78 -3.52 25.24
N MET A 25 2.42 -2.42 24.86
CA MET A 25 3.85 -2.40 24.56
C MET A 25 4.73 -2.51 25.82
N GLN A 26 4.25 -2.00 26.96
CA GLN A 26 4.97 -2.06 28.24
C GLN A 26 4.88 -3.42 28.94
N THR A 27 3.82 -4.21 28.66
CA THR A 27 3.62 -5.54 29.30
C THR A 27 4.32 -6.69 28.57
N GLY A 28 4.89 -6.46 27.39
CA GLY A 28 5.60 -7.48 26.60
C GLY A 28 7.05 -7.76 27.03
N THR A 29 7.60 -7.04 28.02
CA THR A 29 9.04 -7.07 28.37
C THR A 29 9.35 -7.83 29.67
N LEU A 30 8.38 -8.51 30.31
CA LEU A 30 8.66 -9.32 31.49
C LEU A 30 7.91 -10.67 31.47
N HIS A 31 8.48 -11.69 30.83
CA HIS A 31 8.61 -13.03 31.44
C HIS A 31 9.48 -14.02 30.63
N ASN A 32 10.67 -14.26 31.18
CA ASN A 32 11.44 -15.49 31.34
C ASN A 32 11.65 -16.53 30.22
N ASP A 33 12.96 -16.73 30.02
CA ASP A 33 13.69 -17.91 29.57
C ASP A 33 13.37 -19.23 30.30
N THR A 34 13.78 -20.30 29.63
CA THR A 34 14.13 -21.67 30.09
C THR A 34 13.06 -22.76 29.91
N ALA A 35 13.22 -23.61 28.88
CA ALA A 35 13.47 -25.06 29.05
C ALA A 35 13.44 -25.88 27.74
N TYR A 36 14.57 -26.55 27.49
CA TYR A 36 14.75 -27.91 26.96
C TYR A 36 14.52 -28.31 25.49
N VAL A 37 15.57 -28.98 25.02
CA VAL A 37 15.88 -29.68 23.76
C VAL A 37 15.25 -31.07 23.71
N THR A 38 14.72 -31.53 22.57
CA THR A 38 15.11 -32.81 21.91
C THR A 38 14.53 -33.02 20.49
N ASN A 39 15.44 -33.33 19.55
CA ASN A 39 15.38 -34.20 18.37
C ASN A 39 14.05 -34.49 17.63
N LEU A 40 14.04 -34.29 16.30
CA LEU A 40 13.98 -35.41 15.33
C LEU A 40 14.43 -35.00 13.91
N MET A 41 15.36 -35.77 13.34
CA MET A 41 15.77 -35.74 11.94
C MET A 41 14.80 -36.54 11.06
N SER A 42 14.48 -36.06 9.85
CA SER A 42 14.34 -36.93 8.67
C SER A 42 14.56 -36.15 7.37
N ARG A 43 15.25 -36.81 6.46
CA ARG A 43 15.77 -36.36 5.16
C ARG A 43 14.69 -36.32 4.06
N SER A 44 14.92 -35.54 3.01
CA SER A 44 15.14 -36.04 1.63
C SER A 44 14.68 -35.07 0.52
N SER A 45 15.68 -34.53 -0.20
CA SER A 45 15.89 -34.54 -1.66
C SER A 45 15.02 -33.76 -2.67
N GLY A 46 15.72 -33.03 -3.55
CA GLY A 46 15.46 -32.85 -5.00
C GLY A 46 14.91 -31.48 -5.42
N ASP A 47 15.72 -30.54 -5.91
CA ASP A 47 16.07 -30.27 -7.35
C ASP A 47 14.84 -30.05 -8.27
N ALA A 48 14.77 -29.11 -9.22
CA ALA A 48 15.60 -28.01 -9.68
C ALA A 48 14.77 -27.12 -10.63
N LEU A 49 15.16 -25.83 -10.72
CA LEU A 49 15.16 -24.91 -11.87
C LEU A 49 14.30 -25.21 -13.13
N ARG A 50 13.53 -24.22 -13.59
CA ARG A 50 13.52 -23.76 -15.00
C ARG A 50 12.84 -22.38 -15.20
N ASP A 51 13.50 -21.55 -16.00
CA ASP A 51 13.07 -20.26 -16.54
C ASP A 51 12.06 -20.39 -17.72
N PRO A 52 11.36 -19.29 -18.10
CA PRO A 52 10.16 -19.33 -18.95
C PRO A 52 10.46 -19.19 -20.45
N ALA A 53 9.60 -19.80 -21.28
CA ALA A 53 9.61 -19.69 -22.74
C ALA A 53 8.46 -18.81 -23.27
N SER A 54 8.69 -18.31 -24.48
CA SER A 54 8.13 -17.15 -25.18
C SER A 54 6.70 -17.25 -25.73
N CYS A 55 6.19 -16.06 -26.07
CA CYS A 55 4.94 -15.68 -26.73
C CYS A 55 4.42 -16.58 -27.87
N GLY A 56 3.09 -16.67 -27.95
CA GLY A 56 2.34 -17.05 -29.16
C GLY A 56 0.95 -16.42 -29.15
N VAL A 57 0.71 -15.49 -30.08
CA VAL A 57 -0.58 -14.84 -30.33
C VAL A 57 -1.52 -15.82 -31.04
N ARG A 58 -2.76 -15.99 -30.55
CA ARG A 58 -3.88 -16.45 -31.38
C ARG A 58 -5.17 -15.73 -30.98
N SER A 59 -5.66 -14.92 -31.91
CA SER A 59 -7.00 -14.34 -31.94
C SER A 59 -8.03 -15.42 -32.24
N PHE A 60 -9.16 -15.43 -31.52
CA PHE A 60 -10.41 -15.99 -32.03
C PHE A 60 -11.60 -15.11 -31.62
N ARG A 61 -12.48 -14.91 -32.60
CA ARG A 61 -13.62 -14.00 -32.67
C ARG A 61 -14.90 -14.85 -32.59
N ASN A 62 -15.76 -14.61 -31.59
CA ASN A 62 -17.25 -14.70 -31.45
C ASN A 62 -18.06 -15.86 -32.12
N PRO A 63 -19.39 -16.08 -31.87
CA PRO A 63 -20.36 -15.33 -31.02
C PRO A 63 -21.41 -16.18 -30.21
N ASP A 64 -22.20 -15.46 -29.41
CA ASP A 64 -23.63 -15.60 -29.03
C ASP A 64 -24.22 -16.90 -28.47
N VAL A 65 -24.73 -16.82 -27.23
CA VAL A 65 -25.94 -17.55 -26.79
C VAL A 65 -26.80 -16.68 -25.86
N TYR A 66 -28.04 -16.44 -26.28
CA TYR A 66 -29.15 -15.87 -25.51
C TYR A 66 -29.65 -16.86 -24.43
N ALA A 67 -29.99 -16.36 -23.23
CA ALA A 67 -31.04 -16.97 -22.40
C ALA A 67 -31.72 -15.91 -21.50
N LYS A 68 -33.06 -15.91 -21.54
CA LYS A 68 -33.97 -15.01 -20.82
C LYS A 68 -34.34 -15.54 -19.41
N SER A 69 -34.57 -14.57 -18.52
CA SER A 69 -35.60 -14.44 -17.47
C SER A 69 -35.87 -15.55 -16.43
N GLY A 70 -35.87 -15.13 -15.16
CA GLY A 70 -36.66 -15.72 -14.08
C GLY A 70 -36.67 -14.80 -12.86
N SER A 71 -37.84 -14.25 -12.51
CA SER A 71 -38.08 -13.39 -11.35
C SER A 71 -38.18 -14.19 -10.05
N GLY A 72 -37.66 -13.64 -8.95
CA GLY A 72 -37.94 -14.11 -7.60
C GLY A 72 -37.57 -13.05 -6.57
N LEU A 73 -38.59 -12.40 -6.03
CA LEU A 73 -38.51 -11.45 -4.92
C LEU A 73 -37.96 -12.15 -3.66
N ASN A 74 -37.04 -11.50 -2.95
CA ASN A 74 -36.91 -11.63 -1.50
C ASN A 74 -36.20 -10.39 -0.94
N GLU A 75 -36.91 -9.72 -0.05
CA GLU A 75 -36.51 -8.54 0.71
C GLU A 75 -35.18 -8.76 1.44
N ARG A 76 -34.24 -7.82 1.25
CA ARG A 76 -33.12 -7.61 2.15
C ARG A 76 -32.84 -6.11 2.22
N ASP A 77 -32.61 -5.64 3.44
CA ASP A 77 -32.41 -4.26 3.86
C ASP A 77 -31.63 -3.43 2.84
N THR A 78 -32.31 -2.43 2.28
CA THR A 78 -31.72 -1.49 1.33
C THR A 78 -30.87 -0.49 2.10
N MET A 79 -29.58 -0.78 2.21
CA MET A 79 -28.55 0.15 2.67
C MET A 79 -28.60 1.44 1.83
N SER A 80 -28.80 2.58 2.49
CA SER A 80 -28.92 3.89 1.83
C SER A 80 -27.55 4.35 1.32
N LYS A 81 -27.26 4.07 0.04
CA LYS A 81 -26.09 4.60 -0.67
C LYS A 81 -26.33 6.07 -1.01
N GLN A 82 -25.46 6.96 -0.55
CA GLN A 82 -25.54 8.39 -0.89
C GLN A 82 -25.15 8.58 -2.37
N LYS A 83 -26.03 9.16 -3.17
CA LYS A 83 -25.86 9.33 -4.62
C LYS A 83 -24.94 10.53 -4.88
N ILE A 84 -23.68 10.28 -5.21
CA ILE A 84 -22.70 11.30 -5.64
C ILE A 84 -22.78 11.41 -7.16
N ASP A 85 -22.81 12.64 -7.69
CA ASP A 85 -22.75 12.88 -9.13
C ASP A 85 -21.40 12.39 -9.68
N LYS A 86 -21.48 11.42 -10.60
CA LYS A 86 -20.32 10.77 -11.21
C LYS A 86 -19.60 11.75 -12.13
N PHE A 87 -18.28 11.88 -11.97
CA PHE A 87 -17.45 12.47 -13.01
C PHE A 87 -17.57 11.62 -14.29
N ALA A 88 -17.88 12.27 -15.42
CA ALA A 88 -17.82 11.63 -16.72
C ALA A 88 -16.34 11.47 -17.14
N THR A 89 -15.62 10.54 -16.52
CA THR A 89 -14.28 10.11 -16.94
C THR A 89 -14.40 8.91 -17.87
N THR A 90 -14.99 9.11 -19.04
CA THR A 90 -14.91 8.12 -20.13
C THR A 90 -13.63 8.27 -20.95
N ASP A 91 -12.97 9.42 -20.85
CA ASP A 91 -11.66 9.65 -21.47
C ASP A 91 -10.54 9.46 -20.42
N LEU A 92 -9.74 8.41 -20.62
CA LEU A 92 -8.56 8.10 -19.80
C LEU A 92 -7.26 8.31 -20.57
N ASP A 93 -7.28 9.06 -21.68
CA ASP A 93 -6.09 9.33 -22.47
C ASP A 93 -5.08 10.19 -21.69
N TRP A 94 -5.54 10.90 -20.65
CA TRP A 94 -4.65 11.59 -19.73
C TRP A 94 -3.63 10.65 -19.07
N THR A 95 -3.95 9.36 -18.86
CA THR A 95 -3.00 8.41 -18.24
C THR A 95 -1.77 8.16 -19.11
N ASP A 96 -1.91 8.32 -20.44
CA ASP A 96 -0.79 8.16 -21.38
C ASP A 96 0.00 9.45 -21.61
N ASN A 97 -0.57 10.61 -21.26
CA ASN A 97 0.02 11.92 -21.49
C ASN A 97 0.72 12.51 -20.26
N MET A 98 0.77 11.78 -19.14
CA MET A 98 1.42 12.28 -17.94
C MET A 98 2.94 12.21 -18.05
N PRO A 99 3.65 13.27 -17.61
CA PRO A 99 5.11 13.27 -17.61
C PRO A 99 5.64 12.24 -16.60
N GLU A 100 6.63 11.45 -17.03
CA GLU A 100 7.31 10.52 -16.12
C GLU A 100 8.29 11.27 -15.19
N CYS A 101 8.51 10.71 -14.00
CA CYS A 101 9.55 11.20 -13.10
C CYS A 101 10.96 10.83 -13.61
N PRO A 102 12.02 11.54 -13.18
CA PRO A 102 13.39 11.14 -13.47
C PRO A 102 13.69 9.72 -12.99
N VAL A 103 14.42 8.96 -13.81
CA VAL A 103 14.90 7.61 -13.51
C VAL A 103 16.42 7.60 -13.51
N TYR A 104 17.01 7.23 -12.37
CA TYR A 104 18.44 7.21 -12.16
C TYR A 104 18.98 5.78 -12.14
N PHE A 105 20.15 5.60 -12.76
CA PHE A 105 20.89 4.34 -12.84
C PHE A 105 22.29 4.52 -12.23
N PRO A 106 22.42 4.57 -10.89
CA PRO A 106 23.70 4.72 -10.25
C PRO A 106 24.66 3.57 -10.61
N SER A 107 25.93 3.91 -10.81
CA SER A 107 27.02 2.93 -10.76
C SER A 107 27.12 2.29 -9.38
N LYS A 108 27.86 1.18 -9.25
CA LYS A 108 28.05 0.53 -7.95
C LYS A 108 28.72 1.48 -6.96
N GLU A 109 29.67 2.27 -7.43
CA GLU A 109 30.41 3.26 -6.65
C GLU A 109 29.48 4.38 -6.15
N GLU A 110 28.60 4.89 -7.02
CA GLU A 110 27.59 5.88 -6.62
C GLU A 110 26.54 5.29 -5.66
N PHE A 111 26.33 3.98 -5.70
CA PHE A 111 25.40 3.27 -4.84
C PHE A 111 25.97 2.96 -3.44
N GLU A 112 27.23 3.27 -3.14
CA GLU A 112 27.84 3.00 -1.82
C GLU A 112 27.32 3.89 -0.68
N ASP A 113 26.85 5.11 -0.98
CA ASP A 113 26.27 6.04 0.01
C ASP A 113 24.92 6.58 -0.49
N PRO A 114 23.78 6.02 -0.01
CA PRO A 114 22.46 6.43 -0.46
C PRO A 114 22.19 7.91 -0.21
N LEU A 115 22.63 8.45 0.93
CA LEU A 115 22.32 9.83 1.30
C LEU A 115 23.19 10.82 0.52
N ALA A 116 24.43 10.47 0.19
CA ALA A 116 25.24 11.25 -0.74
C ALA A 116 24.65 11.23 -2.16
N PHE A 117 24.18 10.06 -2.62
CA PHE A 117 23.55 9.95 -3.94
C PHE A 117 22.24 10.75 -4.03
N LEU A 118 21.39 10.67 -3.00
CA LEU A 118 20.17 11.48 -2.92
C LEU A 118 20.49 12.99 -2.94
N GLN A 119 21.52 13.43 -2.21
CA GLN A 119 21.99 14.82 -2.26
C GLN A 119 22.45 15.24 -3.66
N LYS A 120 23.12 14.34 -4.39
CA LYS A 120 23.58 14.59 -5.76
C LYS A 120 22.41 14.83 -6.72
N ILE A 121 21.35 14.01 -6.64
CA ILE A 121 20.21 14.10 -7.57
C ILE A 121 19.12 15.09 -7.13
N ALA A 122 19.12 15.53 -5.87
CA ALA A 122 18.11 16.39 -5.29
C ALA A 122 17.81 17.68 -6.09
N PRO A 123 18.80 18.41 -6.66
CA PRO A 123 18.52 19.63 -7.45
C PRO A 123 17.62 19.41 -8.66
N GLU A 124 17.62 18.21 -9.23
CA GLU A 124 16.74 17.82 -10.34
C GLU A 124 15.49 17.12 -9.82
N ALA A 125 15.65 16.05 -9.04
CA ALA A 125 14.55 15.19 -8.58
C ALA A 125 13.49 15.95 -7.76
N SER A 126 13.88 16.92 -6.94
CA SER A 126 12.96 17.70 -6.11
C SER A 126 11.94 18.52 -6.92
N LYS A 127 12.24 18.82 -8.20
CA LYS A 127 11.31 19.52 -9.11
C LYS A 127 10.11 18.66 -9.51
N TYR A 128 10.19 17.34 -9.31
CA TYR A 128 9.15 16.37 -9.65
C TYR A 128 8.42 15.82 -8.42
N GLY A 129 8.98 15.98 -7.21
CA GLY A 129 8.44 15.45 -5.95
C GLY A 129 8.72 13.96 -5.71
N ILE A 130 8.94 13.19 -6.77
CA ILE A 130 9.33 11.78 -6.71
C ILE A 130 10.36 11.48 -7.81
N CYS A 131 11.18 10.45 -7.62
CA CYS A 131 12.04 9.87 -8.65
C CYS A 131 12.18 8.36 -8.48
N LYS A 132 12.67 7.68 -9.52
CA LYS A 132 12.98 6.25 -9.50
C LYS A 132 14.49 6.04 -9.51
N ILE A 133 14.98 5.12 -8.68
CA ILE A 133 16.40 4.72 -8.66
C ILE A 133 16.45 3.21 -8.91
N VAL A 134 17.14 2.81 -9.98
CA VAL A 134 17.32 1.41 -10.32
C VAL A 134 18.58 0.90 -9.65
N SER A 135 18.41 -0.03 -8.70
CA SER A 135 19.53 -0.62 -7.96
C SER A 135 20.49 -1.37 -8.91
N PRO A 136 21.81 -1.12 -8.86
CA PRO A 136 22.80 -1.93 -9.57
C PRO A 136 23.12 -3.23 -8.82
N LEU A 137 22.57 -3.42 -7.62
CA LEU A 137 22.70 -4.62 -6.80
C LEU A 137 21.42 -5.46 -6.87
N SER A 138 21.60 -6.77 -6.96
CA SER A 138 20.53 -7.76 -6.87
C SER A 138 20.55 -8.45 -5.50
N ALA A 139 19.37 -8.70 -4.93
CA ALA A 139 19.25 -9.61 -3.80
C ALA A 139 19.59 -11.04 -4.25
N SER A 140 20.35 -11.77 -3.44
CA SER A 140 20.62 -13.20 -3.66
C SER A 140 19.55 -14.08 -3.03
N VAL A 141 18.86 -13.59 -1.98
CA VAL A 141 17.74 -14.30 -1.34
C VAL A 141 16.43 -13.61 -1.70
N PRO A 142 15.47 -14.31 -2.35
CA PRO A 142 14.17 -13.74 -2.66
C PRO A 142 13.39 -13.31 -1.42
N ALA A 143 12.68 -12.19 -1.51
CA ALA A 143 11.91 -11.62 -0.39
C ALA A 143 10.93 -12.61 0.25
N GLY A 144 10.24 -13.43 -0.55
CA GLY A 144 9.36 -14.49 -0.03
C GLY A 144 10.12 -15.52 0.82
N MET A 145 11.36 -15.86 0.46
CA MET A 145 12.20 -16.75 1.27
C MET A 145 12.67 -16.07 2.56
N VAL A 146 13.05 -14.79 2.51
CA VAL A 146 13.39 -14.01 3.72
C VAL A 146 12.22 -14.02 4.69
N LEU A 147 11.02 -13.67 4.22
CA LEU A 147 9.82 -13.61 5.05
C LEU A 147 9.37 -14.97 5.57
N MET A 148 9.62 -16.07 4.86
CA MET A 148 9.19 -17.41 5.27
C MET A 148 10.22 -18.20 6.09
N LYS A 149 11.52 -17.99 5.85
CA LYS A 149 12.60 -18.80 6.43
C LYS A 149 13.45 -18.04 7.43
N GLU A 150 13.79 -16.79 7.15
CA GLU A 150 14.57 -15.98 8.10
C GLU A 150 13.68 -15.41 9.22
N LYS A 151 12.38 -15.21 8.94
CA LYS A 151 11.40 -14.79 9.93
C LYS A 151 10.41 -15.91 10.27
N ALA A 152 10.76 -16.73 11.27
CA ALA A 152 9.93 -17.85 11.70
C ALA A 152 8.50 -17.39 12.06
N GLY A 153 7.51 -18.05 11.46
CA GLY A 153 6.09 -17.78 11.74
C GLY A 153 5.60 -16.41 11.28
N PHE A 154 6.24 -15.77 10.29
CA PHE A 154 5.77 -14.48 9.78
C PHE A 154 4.32 -14.56 9.29
N ARG A 155 3.48 -13.73 9.90
CA ARG A 155 2.07 -13.54 9.56
C ARG A 155 1.76 -12.06 9.64
N PHE A 156 0.76 -11.63 8.90
CA PHE A 156 0.29 -10.25 8.91
C PHE A 156 -1.22 -10.21 8.81
N THR A 157 -1.81 -9.12 9.28
CA THR A 157 -3.24 -8.87 9.20
C THR A 157 -3.49 -7.82 8.13
N THR A 158 -4.36 -8.13 7.18
CA THR A 158 -4.80 -7.17 6.16
C THR A 158 -5.78 -6.17 6.77
N ARG A 159 -6.04 -5.09 6.05
CA ARG A 159 -7.19 -4.22 6.25
C ARG A 159 -8.06 -4.29 5.01
N VAL A 160 -9.37 -4.20 5.19
CA VAL A 160 -10.28 -4.07 4.05
C VAL A 160 -10.29 -2.61 3.63
N GLN A 161 -9.88 -2.35 2.38
CA GLN A 161 -9.80 -1.03 1.79
C GLN A 161 -10.95 -0.85 0.79
N PRO A 162 -11.96 0.00 1.08
CA PRO A 162 -12.99 0.32 0.11
C PRO A 162 -12.40 1.12 -1.05
N LEU A 163 -12.76 0.80 -2.29
CA LEU A 163 -12.24 1.50 -3.47
C LEU A 163 -12.86 2.90 -3.64
N ARG A 164 -14.11 3.07 -3.19
CA ARG A 164 -14.85 4.34 -3.26
C ARG A 164 -15.26 4.78 -1.86
N LEU A 165 -14.30 5.29 -1.09
CA LEU A 165 -14.46 5.63 0.34
C LEU A 165 -15.62 6.60 0.61
N ALA A 166 -15.90 7.50 -0.33
CA ALA A 166 -16.99 8.48 -0.28
C ALA A 166 -18.40 7.88 -0.24
N GLU A 167 -18.57 6.63 -0.71
CA GLU A 167 -19.87 5.95 -0.76
C GLU A 167 -20.27 5.34 0.61
N TRP A 168 -19.39 5.39 1.61
CA TRP A 168 -19.55 4.69 2.89
C TRP A 168 -19.61 5.65 4.08
N ASN A 169 -20.47 5.34 5.05
CA ASN A 169 -20.61 6.15 6.27
C ASN A 169 -19.45 5.88 7.26
N THR A 170 -19.36 6.66 8.34
CA THR A 170 -18.28 6.55 9.33
C THR A 170 -18.24 5.19 10.05
N ASP A 171 -19.39 4.57 10.30
CA ASP A 171 -19.47 3.30 11.04
C ASP A 171 -19.02 2.11 10.16
N ASP A 172 -19.29 2.18 8.85
CA ASP A 172 -18.80 1.23 7.85
C ASP A 172 -17.27 1.31 7.74
N LYS A 173 -16.69 2.51 7.74
CA LYS A 173 -15.23 2.72 7.69
C LYS A 173 -14.52 2.04 8.87
N VAL A 174 -15.05 2.17 10.08
CA VAL A 174 -14.50 1.49 11.27
C VAL A 174 -14.60 -0.03 11.12
N THR A 175 -15.72 -0.53 10.59
CA THR A 175 -15.93 -1.96 10.36
C THR A 175 -14.95 -2.53 9.35
N PHE A 176 -14.66 -1.84 8.23
CA PHE A 176 -13.66 -2.26 7.26
C PHE A 176 -12.25 -2.34 7.84
N PHE A 177 -11.88 -1.36 8.66
CA PHE A 177 -10.60 -1.35 9.36
C PHE A 177 -10.44 -2.54 10.33
N LEU A 178 -11.53 -3.01 10.95
CA LEU A 178 -11.52 -4.13 11.90
C LEU A 178 -11.75 -5.50 11.25
N SER A 179 -12.18 -5.55 9.98
CA SER A 179 -12.53 -6.79 9.26
C SER A 179 -11.33 -7.49 8.61
N GLY A 180 -10.12 -7.12 9.01
CA GLY A 180 -8.87 -7.69 8.53
C GLY A 180 -8.75 -9.18 8.77
N ARG A 181 -8.14 -9.89 7.81
CA ARG A 181 -7.84 -11.32 7.93
C ARG A 181 -6.35 -11.52 8.11
N ASN A 182 -6.00 -12.57 8.85
CA ASN A 182 -4.61 -12.90 9.11
C ASN A 182 -4.10 -13.91 8.06
N TYR A 183 -2.98 -13.57 7.41
CA TYR A 183 -2.38 -14.35 6.33
C TYR A 183 -0.93 -14.70 6.60
N THR A 184 -0.48 -15.80 6.00
CA THR A 184 0.93 -15.98 5.63
C THR A 184 1.19 -15.28 4.29
N PHE A 185 2.46 -15.00 3.99
CA PHE A 185 2.83 -14.41 2.69
C PHE A 185 2.32 -15.25 1.49
N ARG A 186 2.50 -16.57 1.54
CA ARG A 186 2.09 -17.49 0.49
C ARG A 186 0.57 -17.59 0.32
N ASP A 187 -0.18 -17.54 1.43
CA ASP A 187 -1.64 -17.62 1.35
C ASP A 187 -2.26 -16.34 0.78
N PHE A 188 -1.71 -15.18 1.14
CA PHE A 188 -2.13 -13.90 0.55
C PHE A 188 -1.81 -13.84 -0.94
N GLU A 189 -0.62 -14.27 -1.35
CA GLU A 189 -0.23 -14.37 -2.77
C GLU A 189 -1.22 -15.24 -3.57
N LYS A 190 -1.55 -16.44 -3.06
CA LYS A 190 -2.54 -17.32 -3.68
C LYS A 190 -3.92 -16.66 -3.79
N MET A 191 -4.35 -15.97 -2.75
CA MET A 191 -5.63 -15.27 -2.74
C MET A 191 -5.63 -14.14 -3.78
N ALA A 192 -4.59 -13.30 -3.80
CA ALA A 192 -4.43 -12.19 -4.73
C ALA A 192 -4.42 -12.68 -6.18
N ASN A 193 -3.65 -13.72 -6.49
CA ASN A 193 -3.59 -14.32 -7.82
C ASN A 193 -4.94 -14.92 -8.24
N LYS A 194 -5.65 -15.60 -7.32
CA LYS A 194 -6.99 -16.13 -7.59
C LYS A 194 -7.99 -15.02 -7.93
N VAL A 195 -7.93 -13.88 -7.23
CA VAL A 195 -8.78 -12.71 -7.52
C VAL A 195 -8.42 -12.13 -8.89
N PHE A 196 -7.14 -11.97 -9.19
CA PHE A 196 -6.66 -11.49 -10.48
C PHE A 196 -7.10 -12.39 -11.64
N THR A 197 -6.86 -13.71 -11.56
CA THR A 197 -7.25 -14.67 -12.60
C THR A 197 -8.75 -14.70 -12.83
N ARG A 198 -9.56 -14.57 -11.77
CA ARG A 198 -11.02 -14.50 -11.92
C ARG A 198 -11.49 -13.25 -12.65
N ARG A 199 -10.81 -12.12 -12.44
CA ARG A 199 -11.17 -10.85 -13.06
C ARG A 199 -10.77 -10.78 -14.52
N TYR A 200 -9.55 -11.23 -14.84
CA TYR A 200 -8.97 -11.05 -16.17
C TYR A 200 -8.88 -12.32 -17.01
N TYR A 201 -9.32 -13.46 -16.48
CA TYR A 201 -9.20 -14.77 -17.13
C TYR A 201 -7.76 -15.10 -17.59
N SER A 202 -6.78 -14.52 -16.89
CA SER A 202 -5.36 -14.63 -17.20
C SER A 202 -4.57 -14.95 -15.93
N ALA A 203 -3.58 -15.82 -16.06
CA ALA A 203 -2.57 -16.05 -15.02
C ALA A 203 -1.31 -15.20 -15.23
N GLY A 204 -1.20 -14.53 -16.38
CA GLY A 204 -0.05 -13.70 -16.74
C GLY A 204 -0.21 -12.25 -16.32
N CYS A 205 0.92 -11.55 -16.19
CA CYS A 205 0.93 -10.10 -15.98
C CYS A 205 0.31 -9.39 -17.19
N LEU A 206 -0.56 -8.42 -16.93
CA LEU A 206 -1.11 -7.52 -17.95
C LEU A 206 -0.24 -6.27 -18.06
N PRO A 207 -0.26 -5.56 -19.21
CA PRO A 207 0.45 -4.30 -19.36
C PRO A 207 0.09 -3.31 -18.25
N THR A 208 1.08 -2.63 -17.69
CA THR A 208 0.87 -1.65 -16.59
C THR A 208 -0.05 -0.51 -17.01
N THR A 209 0.06 -0.09 -18.27
CA THR A 209 -0.78 0.94 -18.90
C THR A 209 -2.26 0.54 -18.90
N TYR A 210 -2.53 -0.73 -19.18
CA TYR A 210 -3.87 -1.30 -19.20
C TYR A 210 -4.43 -1.38 -17.78
N LEU A 211 -3.65 -1.92 -16.84
CA LEU A 211 -4.07 -2.04 -15.44
C LEU A 211 -4.32 -0.70 -14.77
N GLU A 212 -3.59 0.34 -15.16
CA GLU A 212 -3.84 1.70 -14.71
C GLU A 212 -5.20 2.23 -15.21
N LYS A 213 -5.48 2.10 -16.51
CA LYS A 213 -6.79 2.53 -17.04
C LYS A 213 -7.93 1.76 -16.38
N GLU A 214 -7.77 0.44 -16.22
CA GLU A 214 -8.72 -0.42 -15.52
C GLU A 214 -8.94 0.01 -14.06
N PHE A 215 -7.88 0.40 -13.36
CA PHE A 215 -7.98 0.93 -12.01
C PHE A 215 -8.84 2.21 -12.00
N TRP A 216 -8.57 3.16 -12.89
CA TRP A 216 -9.35 4.41 -12.96
C TRP A 216 -10.81 4.20 -13.34
N GLN A 217 -11.09 3.26 -14.25
CA GLN A 217 -12.45 2.85 -14.57
C GLN A 217 -13.15 2.22 -13.36
N GLU A 218 -12.44 1.39 -12.60
CA GLU A 218 -12.96 0.76 -11.39
C GLU A 218 -13.28 1.79 -10.29
N ILE A 219 -12.43 2.80 -10.11
CA ILE A 219 -12.68 3.89 -9.17
C ILE A 219 -13.88 4.74 -9.59
N ALA A 220 -14.00 5.05 -10.89
CA ALA A 220 -15.07 5.91 -11.40
C ALA A 220 -16.44 5.22 -11.41
N SER A 221 -16.51 3.94 -11.79
CA SER A 221 -17.78 3.26 -12.04
C SER A 221 -17.77 1.74 -11.85
N GLY A 222 -16.73 1.23 -11.20
CA GLY A 222 -16.54 -0.20 -10.96
C GLY A 222 -17.57 -0.82 -10.01
N LYS A 223 -17.51 -2.15 -9.93
CA LYS A 223 -18.42 -2.98 -9.11
C LYS A 223 -17.74 -3.56 -7.86
N THR A 224 -16.42 -3.57 -7.84
CA THR A 224 -15.60 -4.07 -6.73
C THR A 224 -15.73 -3.08 -5.58
N GLU A 225 -16.28 -3.53 -4.45
CA GLU A 225 -16.52 -2.65 -3.30
C GLU A 225 -15.22 -2.38 -2.53
N SER A 226 -14.41 -3.42 -2.31
CA SER A 226 -13.20 -3.34 -1.51
C SER A 226 -12.12 -4.32 -1.97
N VAL A 227 -10.89 -4.06 -1.55
CA VAL A 227 -9.72 -4.93 -1.69
C VAL A 227 -9.07 -5.15 -0.33
N GLU A 228 -8.19 -6.14 -0.20
CA GLU A 228 -7.41 -6.36 1.01
C GLU A 228 -5.98 -5.80 0.85
N TYR A 229 -5.50 -5.09 1.87
CA TYR A 229 -4.17 -4.50 1.85
C TYR A 229 -3.53 -4.58 3.23
N ALA A 230 -2.28 -5.06 3.33
CA ALA A 230 -1.53 -5.00 4.57
C ALA A 230 -0.56 -3.83 4.52
N CYS A 231 -0.90 -2.76 5.24
CA CYS A 231 -0.04 -1.61 5.47
C CYS A 231 0.57 -1.64 6.87
N ASP A 232 1.70 -0.95 7.03
CA ASP A 232 2.36 -0.72 8.31
C ASP A 232 2.69 -2.02 9.06
N VAL A 233 3.12 -3.04 8.30
CA VAL A 233 3.48 -4.35 8.86
C VAL A 233 4.91 -4.29 9.36
N ASP A 234 5.11 -4.56 10.64
CA ASP A 234 6.45 -4.61 11.23
C ASP A 234 7.29 -5.72 10.58
N GLY A 235 8.48 -5.36 10.08
CA GLY A 235 9.45 -6.30 9.53
C GLY A 235 10.23 -5.76 8.35
N SER A 236 11.01 -6.63 7.73
CA SER A 236 11.79 -6.34 6.54
C SER A 236 11.95 -7.61 5.71
N ALA A 237 12.06 -7.44 4.40
CA ALA A 237 12.35 -8.52 3.45
C ALA A 237 13.75 -8.39 2.84
N PHE A 238 14.61 -7.53 3.39
CA PHE A 238 16.04 -7.56 3.10
C PHE A 238 16.69 -8.73 3.85
N SER A 239 17.46 -9.55 3.13
CA SER A 239 18.12 -10.72 3.71
C SER A 239 19.21 -10.33 4.71
N SER A 240 19.34 -11.16 5.74
CA SER A 240 20.46 -11.13 6.69
C SER A 240 21.64 -12.01 6.26
N SER A 241 21.53 -12.70 5.12
CA SER A 241 22.59 -13.56 4.59
C SER A 241 23.87 -12.76 4.31
N PRO A 242 25.06 -13.20 4.77
CA PRO A 242 26.34 -12.54 4.47
C PRO A 242 26.66 -12.45 2.98
N SER A 243 26.06 -13.32 2.15
CA SER A 243 26.25 -13.33 0.69
C SER A 243 25.29 -12.42 -0.08
N ASP A 244 24.31 -11.79 0.59
CA ASP A 244 23.33 -10.91 -0.06
C ASP A 244 23.88 -9.48 -0.16
N GLN A 245 24.28 -9.07 -1.36
CA GLN A 245 24.90 -7.76 -1.58
C GLN A 245 23.92 -6.61 -1.25
N LEU A 246 22.65 -6.74 -1.64
CA LEU A 246 21.66 -5.71 -1.39
C LEU A 246 21.31 -5.59 0.10
N GLY A 247 21.07 -6.72 0.77
CA GLY A 247 20.80 -6.80 2.21
C GLY A 247 21.96 -6.28 3.06
N ASN A 248 23.20 -6.49 2.61
CA ASN A 248 24.38 -5.98 3.31
C ASN A 248 24.76 -4.54 2.94
N SER A 249 24.26 -3.99 1.85
CA SER A 249 24.49 -2.60 1.45
C SER A 249 23.92 -1.58 2.46
N LYS A 250 24.30 -0.30 2.29
CA LYS A 250 23.70 0.83 3.02
C LYS A 250 22.29 1.19 2.52
N TRP A 251 21.86 0.64 1.38
CA TRP A 251 20.50 0.79 0.84
C TRP A 251 19.50 -0.18 1.47
N ASN A 252 19.94 -1.12 2.31
CA ASN A 252 19.02 -1.83 3.19
C ASN A 252 18.32 -0.82 4.09
N LEU A 253 17.00 -0.67 3.92
CA LEU A 253 16.21 0.39 4.55
C LEU A 253 16.23 0.34 6.09
N LYS A 254 16.59 -0.81 6.69
CA LYS A 254 16.84 -0.92 8.13
C LYS A 254 18.02 -0.07 8.62
N LYS A 255 18.95 0.29 7.72
CA LYS A 255 20.20 1.00 8.05
C LYS A 255 20.10 2.49 7.77
N VAL A 256 19.25 2.90 6.83
CA VAL A 256 19.25 4.26 6.24
C VAL A 256 19.07 5.35 7.30
N ALA A 257 18.11 5.20 8.21
CA ALA A 257 17.83 6.19 9.24
C ALA A 257 19.02 6.43 10.19
N ARG A 258 19.92 5.44 10.33
CA ARG A 258 21.10 5.48 11.21
C ARG A 258 22.39 5.88 10.50
N LEU A 259 22.36 6.13 9.19
CA LEU A 259 23.54 6.56 8.44
C LEU A 259 24.04 7.94 8.90
N SER A 260 25.33 8.20 8.73
CA SER A 260 26.01 9.41 9.23
C SER A 260 25.47 10.73 8.67
N ARG A 261 24.83 10.73 7.50
CA ARG A 261 24.18 11.91 6.91
C ARG A 261 22.71 12.06 7.30
N SER A 262 22.11 11.08 7.98
CA SER A 262 20.72 11.13 8.44
C SER A 262 20.64 11.86 9.77
N ILE A 263 19.79 12.88 9.88
CA ILE A 263 19.52 13.55 11.16
C ILE A 263 18.78 12.62 12.14
N LEU A 264 18.00 11.67 11.61
CA LEU A 264 17.23 10.69 12.40
C LEU A 264 18.14 9.78 13.23
N ARG A 265 19.44 9.70 12.92
CA ARG A 265 20.41 8.94 13.71
C ARG A 265 20.51 9.44 15.16
N LEU A 266 20.18 10.71 15.39
CA LEU A 266 20.23 11.37 16.70
C LEU A 266 19.00 11.05 17.57
N LEU A 267 17.96 10.43 17.01
CA LEU A 267 16.80 10.00 17.78
C LEU A 267 17.16 8.78 18.62
N GLU A 268 17.01 8.90 19.93
CA GLU A 268 17.27 7.80 20.87
C GLU A 268 16.18 6.72 20.81
N THR A 269 14.95 7.13 20.49
CA THR A 269 13.80 6.24 20.42
C THR A 269 13.59 5.69 19.01
N THR A 270 13.14 4.43 18.96
CA THR A 270 12.70 3.81 17.72
C THR A 270 11.26 4.23 17.42
N ILE A 271 11.04 4.74 16.21
CA ILE A 271 9.75 5.18 15.70
C ILE A 271 9.42 4.34 14.45
N PRO A 272 8.40 3.45 14.51
CA PRO A 272 7.98 2.66 13.35
C PRO A 272 7.60 3.55 12.16
N GLY A 273 8.09 3.22 10.97
CA GLY A 273 7.89 4.01 9.76
C GLY A 273 8.89 5.15 9.56
N VAL A 274 9.60 5.57 10.61
CA VAL A 274 10.54 6.70 10.56
C VAL A 274 11.98 6.22 10.74
N THR A 275 12.29 5.57 11.86
CA THR A 275 13.64 5.04 12.13
C THR A 275 13.78 3.56 11.80
N GLU A 276 12.66 2.84 11.73
CA GLU A 276 12.57 1.44 11.30
C GLU A 276 11.59 1.33 10.13
N PRO A 277 11.91 0.55 9.07
CA PRO A 277 11.04 0.42 7.92
C PRO A 277 9.79 -0.40 8.22
N MET A 278 8.75 -0.19 7.42
CA MET A 278 7.53 -1.00 7.43
C MET A 278 7.37 -1.77 6.11
N LEU A 279 6.73 -2.94 6.17
CA LEU A 279 6.36 -3.73 5.01
C LEU A 279 4.95 -3.36 4.54
N TYR A 280 4.79 -3.37 3.21
CA TYR A 280 3.52 -3.18 2.54
C TYR A 280 3.27 -4.35 1.60
N ILE A 281 2.17 -5.07 1.80
CA ILE A 281 1.80 -6.26 1.01
C ILE A 281 0.43 -6.00 0.38
N GLY A 282 0.43 -5.87 -0.94
CA GLY A 282 -0.74 -5.48 -1.71
C GLY A 282 -1.16 -6.50 -2.75
N MET A 283 -2.41 -6.35 -3.18
CA MET A 283 -3.01 -7.09 -4.30
C MET A 283 -3.44 -6.11 -5.39
N LEU A 284 -4.00 -6.63 -6.49
CA LEU A 284 -4.59 -5.82 -7.55
C LEU A 284 -5.52 -4.74 -6.95
N PHE A 285 -5.28 -3.49 -7.35
CA PHE A 285 -6.02 -2.29 -6.94
C PHE A 285 -5.94 -1.90 -5.46
N SER A 286 -5.15 -2.60 -4.64
CA SER A 286 -4.74 -2.02 -3.35
C SER A 286 -3.92 -0.75 -3.59
N MET A 287 -4.16 0.27 -2.76
CA MET A 287 -3.61 1.61 -2.98
C MET A 287 -3.27 2.33 -1.68
N PHE A 288 -2.61 3.47 -1.81
CA PHE A 288 -2.45 4.47 -0.77
C PHE A 288 -3.03 5.78 -1.30
N ALA A 289 -3.86 6.45 -0.49
CA ALA A 289 -4.46 7.72 -0.87
C ALA A 289 -3.42 8.84 -0.88
N TRP A 290 -3.78 10.00 -1.44
CA TRP A 290 -2.91 11.18 -1.40
C TRP A 290 -2.57 11.57 0.03
N HIS A 291 -1.29 11.72 0.30
CA HIS A 291 -0.75 12.17 1.57
C HIS A 291 0.62 12.80 1.35
N VAL A 292 1.10 13.45 2.40
CA VAL A 292 2.49 13.86 2.57
C VAL A 292 3.00 13.15 3.82
N GLU A 293 4.31 12.90 3.87
CA GLU A 293 4.93 12.25 5.01
C GLU A 293 4.87 13.14 6.25
N ASP A 294 4.79 12.51 7.43
CA ASP A 294 4.86 13.20 8.70
C ASP A 294 6.14 14.04 8.77
N HIS A 295 6.02 15.27 9.28
CA HIS A 295 7.11 16.26 9.33
C HIS A 295 7.77 16.57 7.97
N TYR A 296 7.08 16.28 6.85
CA TYR A 296 7.60 16.44 5.49
C TYR A 296 8.96 15.77 5.29
N LEU A 297 9.15 14.62 5.95
CA LEU A 297 10.34 13.80 5.79
C LEU A 297 10.43 13.23 4.37
N TYR A 298 11.65 12.89 3.97
CA TYR A 298 11.85 12.05 2.79
C TYR A 298 11.34 10.64 3.06
N SER A 299 10.71 10.04 2.05
CA SER A 299 10.32 8.62 2.03
C SER A 299 11.13 7.88 0.98
N ILE A 300 11.62 6.69 1.34
CA ILE A 300 12.31 5.78 0.42
C ILE A 300 11.58 4.44 0.44
N ASN A 301 11.08 4.01 -0.72
CA ASN A 301 10.36 2.75 -0.89
C ASN A 301 11.18 1.79 -1.75
N TYR A 302 11.35 0.55 -1.30
CA TYR A 302 11.98 -0.51 -2.09
C TYR A 302 10.95 -1.59 -2.45
N HIS A 303 10.76 -1.83 -3.75
CA HIS A 303 9.84 -2.84 -4.24
C HIS A 303 10.54 -4.20 -4.34
N HIS A 304 10.29 -5.07 -3.36
CA HIS A 304 10.99 -6.35 -3.21
C HIS A 304 10.63 -7.40 -4.27
N CYS A 305 9.35 -7.55 -4.59
CA CYS A 305 8.84 -8.53 -5.56
C CYS A 305 7.36 -8.28 -5.85
N GLY A 306 6.86 -8.92 -6.91
CA GLY A 306 5.44 -8.93 -7.27
C GLY A 306 5.15 -8.09 -8.51
N ALA A 307 3.87 -7.74 -8.68
CA ALA A 307 3.42 -6.89 -9.78
C ALA A 307 3.84 -5.42 -9.56
N ALA A 308 3.92 -4.67 -10.66
CA ALA A 308 4.26 -3.26 -10.65
C ALA A 308 3.37 -2.44 -9.71
N LYS A 309 3.94 -1.40 -9.12
CA LYS A 309 3.24 -0.39 -8.32
C LYS A 309 3.34 0.95 -9.03
N THR A 310 2.20 1.50 -9.41
CA THR A 310 2.12 2.83 -10.04
C THR A 310 2.18 3.91 -8.98
N TRP A 311 3.12 4.85 -9.10
CA TRP A 311 3.32 5.94 -8.14
C TRP A 311 3.03 7.29 -8.72
N TYR A 312 2.60 8.17 -7.83
CA TYR A 312 1.85 9.32 -8.18
C TYR A 312 2.31 10.53 -7.35
N GLY A 313 3.00 11.49 -7.98
CA GLY A 313 3.80 12.50 -7.27
C GLY A 313 3.45 13.96 -7.60
N VAL A 314 3.50 14.81 -6.58
CA VAL A 314 3.36 16.27 -6.69
C VAL A 314 4.64 16.91 -6.13
N PRO A 315 5.28 17.85 -6.85
CA PRO A 315 6.47 18.49 -6.33
C PRO A 315 6.14 19.39 -5.14
N GLY A 316 7.07 19.47 -4.18
CA GLY A 316 6.82 20.17 -2.91
C GLY A 316 6.42 21.64 -3.08
N HIS A 317 6.95 22.33 -4.10
CA HIS A 317 6.58 23.72 -4.38
C HIS A 317 5.13 23.90 -4.85
N ALA A 318 4.49 22.84 -5.34
CA ALA A 318 3.09 22.83 -5.80
C ALA A 318 2.11 22.29 -4.74
N ALA A 319 2.59 21.95 -3.54
CA ALA A 319 1.75 21.34 -2.49
C ALA A 319 0.55 22.23 -2.11
N VAL A 320 0.76 23.54 -1.93
CA VAL A 320 -0.30 24.49 -1.57
C VAL A 320 -1.36 24.59 -2.67
N ASP A 321 -0.94 24.63 -3.94
CA ASP A 321 -1.84 24.68 -5.08
C ASP A 321 -2.64 23.39 -5.23
N PHE A 322 -1.98 22.24 -5.01
CA PHE A 322 -2.65 20.94 -4.99
C PHE A 322 -3.75 20.90 -3.92
N GLU A 323 -3.44 21.28 -2.68
CA GLU A 323 -4.43 21.31 -1.61
C GLU A 323 -5.59 22.27 -1.90
N LYS A 324 -5.32 23.41 -2.55
CA LYS A 324 -6.36 24.35 -2.98
C LYS A 324 -7.30 23.71 -4.00
N ILE A 325 -6.78 23.06 -5.04
CA ILE A 325 -7.58 22.35 -6.06
C ILE A 325 -8.44 21.27 -5.40
N VAL A 326 -7.85 20.50 -4.48
CA VAL A 326 -8.55 19.48 -3.69
C VAL A 326 -9.74 20.08 -2.94
N ARG A 327 -9.51 21.16 -2.18
CA ARG A 327 -10.55 21.85 -1.41
C ARG A 327 -11.67 22.37 -2.32
N GLU A 328 -11.33 23.00 -3.44
CA GLU A 328 -12.32 23.54 -4.39
C GLU A 328 -13.18 22.44 -5.03
N LYS A 329 -12.57 21.32 -5.43
CA LYS A 329 -13.30 20.18 -5.99
C LYS A 329 -14.22 19.54 -4.95
N PHE A 330 -13.75 19.40 -3.71
CA PHE A 330 -14.54 18.88 -2.60
C PHE A 330 -15.76 19.77 -2.33
N THR A 331 -15.58 21.09 -2.20
CA THR A 331 -16.71 22.01 -1.95
C THR A 331 -17.77 21.95 -3.04
N LYS A 332 -17.39 21.73 -4.31
CA LYS A 332 -18.34 21.58 -5.42
C LYS A 332 -19.14 20.27 -5.35
N LEU A 333 -18.54 19.17 -4.88
CA LEU A 333 -19.17 17.87 -4.75
C LEU A 333 -20.19 17.79 -3.60
N PHE A 334 -19.98 18.56 -2.52
CA PHE A 334 -20.81 18.52 -1.32
C PHE A 334 -21.72 19.75 -1.13
N LYS A 335 -22.10 20.46 -2.20
CA LYS A 335 -23.15 21.50 -2.09
C LYS A 335 -24.54 20.88 -1.87
N SER A 336 -24.79 20.47 -0.62
CA SER A 336 -26.11 20.47 0.03
C SER A 336 -25.99 21.35 1.27
N PRO A 337 -26.92 22.29 1.54
CA PRO A 337 -26.82 23.18 2.69
C PRO A 337 -27.21 22.40 3.95
N VAL A 338 -26.23 21.82 4.63
CA VAL A 338 -26.45 21.29 5.98
C VAL A 338 -25.41 21.89 6.93
N ASN A 339 -25.91 22.71 7.84
CA ASN A 339 -25.25 23.14 9.06
C ASN A 339 -24.85 21.91 9.88
N THR A 340 -23.65 21.39 9.68
CA THR A 340 -22.98 20.51 10.64
C THR A 340 -21.50 20.82 10.66
N SER A 341 -20.97 20.96 11.87
CA SER A 341 -19.56 21.13 12.24
C SER A 341 -18.60 20.55 11.20
N SER A 342 -17.76 21.43 10.64
CA SER A 342 -16.67 21.11 9.71
C SER A 342 -15.78 19.98 10.27
N PRO A 343 -15.68 18.82 9.60
CA PRO A 343 -14.69 17.82 9.97
C PRO A 343 -13.27 18.33 9.68
N SER A 344 -12.27 17.82 10.40
CA SER A 344 -10.88 18.26 10.26
C SER A 344 -10.33 18.01 8.85
N PRO A 345 -9.42 18.86 8.32
CA PRO A 345 -8.87 18.74 6.97
C PRO A 345 -8.24 17.36 6.66
N GLU A 346 -7.71 16.68 7.67
CA GLU A 346 -7.10 15.33 7.56
C GLU A 346 -8.09 14.22 7.20
N HIS A 347 -9.35 14.33 7.63
CA HIS A 347 -10.40 13.38 7.24
C HIS A 347 -10.96 13.67 5.84
N ILE A 348 -10.84 14.94 5.38
CA ILE A 348 -11.36 15.42 4.10
C ILE A 348 -10.45 14.99 2.93
N THR A 349 -9.13 14.91 3.14
CA THR A 349 -8.17 14.49 2.11
C THR A 349 -8.25 13.01 1.76
N GLN A 350 -8.61 12.15 2.72
CA GLN A 350 -8.81 10.72 2.47
C GLN A 350 -10.09 10.43 1.68
N ASP A 351 -11.10 11.28 1.81
CA ASP A 351 -12.47 10.93 1.42
C ASP A 351 -12.79 11.08 -0.06
N LEU A 352 -12.09 11.92 -0.86
CA LEU A 352 -12.47 12.13 -2.26
C LEU A 352 -11.37 12.55 -3.24
N VAL A 353 -10.12 12.61 -2.81
CA VAL A 353 -9.01 12.83 -3.74
C VAL A 353 -8.32 11.52 -3.93
N MET A 354 -8.79 10.76 -4.91
CA MET A 354 -8.00 9.71 -5.54
C MET A 354 -7.95 10.10 -7.00
N VAL A 355 -6.91 10.86 -7.35
CA VAL A 355 -6.56 11.23 -8.74
C VAL A 355 -5.07 11.15 -8.79
N LEU A 356 -4.50 10.05 -9.23
CA LEU A 356 -3.09 9.73 -9.02
C LEU A 356 -2.30 9.82 -10.38
N ILE A 357 -1.01 10.28 -10.39
CA ILE A 357 -0.10 10.74 -11.52
C ILE A 357 1.20 9.92 -11.92
N VAL A 358 1.29 9.11 -13.00
CA VAL A 358 2.17 7.91 -13.20
C VAL A 358 3.69 7.94 -12.90
N VAL A 359 4.18 6.80 -12.37
CA VAL A 359 5.50 6.16 -12.66
C VAL A 359 5.26 4.67 -12.88
N ARG A 360 5.60 4.14 -14.06
CA ARG A 360 5.61 2.70 -14.34
C ARG A 360 6.87 2.09 -13.72
N LEU A 361 6.68 1.19 -12.75
CA LEU A 361 7.74 0.31 -12.24
C LEU A 361 7.89 -0.91 -13.14
#